data_AF-A0A2Z6CX98-F1
#
_entry.id   AF-A0A2Z6CX98-F1
#
_cell.length_a   1.000
_cell.length_b   1.000
_cell.length_c   1.000
_cell.angle_alpha   90.00
_cell.angle_beta   90.00
_cell.angle_gamma   90.00
#
_symmetry.space_group_name_H-M   'P 1'
#
loop_
_entity.id
_entity.type
_entity.pdbx_description
1 polymer ?
#
loop_
_entity_poly.entity_id
_entity_poly.type
_entity_poly.pdbx_seq_one_letter_code
_entity_poly.pdbx_strand_id
1 'polypeptide(L)' 'MSEQKPLNPWDYKPWWCQPWSIILTTIILISGSWLLFKIIWLTILVSIPVLTWMSFFVFIWPQLMIRSGILESYQKENLE' A
#
# COMPACT_ATOMS: atom_id res chain seq x y z
N MET A 1 0.58 24.85 23.05
CA MET A 1 0.81 23.40 23.06
C MET A 1 0.92 22.98 21.61
N SER A 2 2.12 22.66 21.14
CA SER A 2 2.30 22.20 19.76
C SER A 2 1.70 20.79 19.68
N GLU A 3 0.53 20.65 19.07
CA GLU A 3 -0.03 19.34 18.74
C GLU A 3 1.01 18.59 17.90
N GLN A 4 1.65 17.58 18.49
CA GLN A 4 2.49 16.65 17.75
C GLN A 4 1.56 15.83 16.86
N LYS A 5 1.36 16.31 15.62
CA LYS A 5 0.58 15.61 14.60
C LYS A 5 1.14 14.19 14.51
N PRO A 6 0.33 13.14 14.67
CA PRO A 6 0.84 11.78 14.64
C PRO A 6 1.53 11.56 13.29
N LEU A 7 2.82 11.22 13.36
CA LEU A 7 3.67 10.92 12.22
C LEU A 7 3.05 9.76 11.43
N ASN A 8 2.20 10.09 10.46
CA ASN A 8 1.51 9.12 9.61
C ASN A 8 2.39 8.85 8.39
N PRO A 9 2.96 7.64 8.23
CA PRO A 9 3.81 7.28 7.09
C PRO A 9 3.12 7.42 5.73
N TRP A 10 1.79 7.42 5.75
CA TRP A 10 0.91 7.45 4.59
C TRP A 10 0.60 8.85 4.07
N ASP A 11 0.88 9.91 4.84
CA ASP A 11 0.65 11.30 4.42
C ASP A 11 1.71 11.76 3.41
N TYR A 12 2.94 11.22 3.52
CA TYR A 12 4.08 11.57 2.66
C TYR A 12 4.15 10.74 1.37
N LYS A 13 3.27 9.75 1.20
CA LYS A 13 3.29 8.84 0.05
C LYS A 13 2.18 9.26 -0.93
N PRO A 14 2.45 9.31 -2.26
CA PRO A 14 1.44 9.66 -3.25
C PRO A 14 0.19 8.79 -3.12
N TRP A 15 -0.99 9.37 -3.39
CA TRP A 15 -2.32 8.75 -3.27
C TRP A 15 -2.44 7.36 -3.95
N TRP A 16 -1.68 7.13 -5.02
CA TRP A 16 -1.59 5.82 -5.69
C TRP A 16 -1.02 4.69 -4.84
N CYS A 17 -0.21 5.01 -3.84
CA CYS A 17 0.45 4.03 -2.99
C CYS A 17 -0.35 3.73 -1.72
N GLN A 18 -1.52 4.35 -1.52
CA GLN A 18 -2.37 4.06 -0.36
C GLN A 18 -2.94 2.64 -0.42
N PRO A 19 -3.14 1.98 0.73
CA PRO A 19 -3.60 0.59 0.79
C PRO A 19 -4.93 0.40 0.04
N TRP A 20 -5.79 1.42 0.06
CA TRP A 20 -7.06 1.44 -0.66
C TRP A 20 -6.89 1.39 -2.18
N SER A 21 -5.91 2.08 -2.77
CA SER A 21 -5.64 2.04 -4.23
C SER A 21 -5.15 0.66 -4.67
N ILE A 22 -4.33 -0.01 -3.85
CA ILE A 22 -3.84 -1.37 -4.12
C ILE A 22 -5.01 -2.37 -4.05
N ILE A 23 -5.88 -2.24 -3.04
CA ILE A 23 -7.09 -3.05 -2.91
C ILE A 23 -8.03 -2.83 -4.09
N LEU A 24 -8.29 -1.58 -4.48
CA LEU A 24 -9.16 -1.26 -5.61
C LEU A 24 -8.62 -1.85 -6.91
N THR A 25 -7.31 -1.72 -7.15
CA THR A 25 -6.66 -2.29 -8.33
C THR A 25 -6.81 -3.82 -8.34
N THR A 26 -6.63 -4.47 -7.19
CA THR A 26 -6.81 -5.92 -7.05
C THR A 26 -8.25 -6.34 -7.34
N ILE A 27 -9.22 -5.64 -6.76
CA ILE A 27 -10.65 -5.92 -6.96
C ILE A 27 -11.05 -5.70 -8.43
N ILE A 28 -10.62 -4.60 -9.05
CA ILE A 28 -10.91 -4.30 -10.46
C ILE A 28 -10.29 -5.35 -11.38
N LEU A 29 -9.04 -5.75 -11.11
CA LEU A 29 -8.32 -6.69 -11.95
C LEU A 29 -8.87 -8.12 -11.82
N ILE A 30 -9.22 -8.55 -10.61
CA ILE A 30 -9.89 -9.84 -10.37
C ILE A 30 -11.30 -9.84 -10.98
N SER A 31 -12.08 -8.79 -10.73
CA SER A 31 -13.45 -8.66 -11.24
C SER A 31 -13.48 -8.57 -12.77
N GLY A 32 -12.58 -7.79 -13.37
CA GLY A 32 -12.41 -7.66 -14.81
C GLY A 32 -11.96 -8.97 -15.47
N SER A 33 -11.00 -9.67 -14.86
CA SER A 33 -10.57 -11.00 -15.33
C SER A 33 -11.71 -12.02 -15.29
N TRP A 34 -12.51 -11.99 -14.22
CA TRP A 34 -13.68 -12.85 -14.09
C TRP A 34 -14.76 -12.54 -15.13
N LEU A 35 -15.03 -11.26 -15.37
CA LEU A 35 -16.10 -10.81 -16.27
C LEU A 35 -15.75 -11.06 -17.76
N LEU A 36 -14.47 -10.97 -18.13
CA LEU A 36 -14.02 -11.17 -19.50
C LEU A 36 -13.80 -12.65 -19.88
N PHE A 37 -13.25 -13.46 -18.98
CA PHE A 37 -12.85 -14.83 -19.35
C PHE A 37 -13.74 -15.94 -18.78
N LYS A 38 -14.52 -15.72 -17.69
CA LYS A 38 -15.22 -16.78 -16.94
C LYS A 38 -14.35 -18.01 -16.60
N ILE A 39 -13.02 -17.89 -16.65
CA ILE A 39 -12.07 -18.95 -16.33
C ILE A 39 -11.52 -18.69 -14.93
N ILE A 40 -12.07 -19.40 -13.95
CA ILE A 40 -11.69 -19.33 -12.53
C ILE A 40 -10.19 -19.57 -12.35
N TRP A 41 -9.61 -20.47 -13.16
CA TRP A 41 -8.21 -20.85 -13.07
C TRP A 41 -7.24 -19.71 -13.37
N LEU A 42 -7.57 -18.88 -14.36
CA LEU A 42 -6.76 -17.70 -14.72
C LEU A 42 -6.84 -16.64 -13.62
N THR A 43 -8.03 -16.44 -13.05
CA THR A 43 -8.22 -15.48 -11.95
C THR A 43 -7.43 -15.87 -10.71
N ILE A 44 -7.35 -17.16 -10.37
CA ILE A 44 -6.51 -17.64 -9.25
C ILE A 44 -5.02 -17.41 -9.54
N LEU A 45 -4.57 -17.74 -10.75
CA LEU A 45 -3.17 -17.55 -11.15
C LEU A 45 -2.74 -16.08 -11.08
N VAL A 46 -3.62 -15.16 -11.47
CA VAL A 46 -3.37 -13.71 -11.41
C VAL A 46 -3.53 -13.15 -9.99
N SER A 47 -4.45 -13.69 -9.20
CA SER A 47 -4.70 -13.22 -7.83
C SER A 47 -3.50 -13.47 -6.89
N ILE A 48 -2.79 -14.58 -7.03
CA ILE A 48 -1.63 -14.92 -6.19
C ILE A 48 -0.54 -13.83 -6.21
N PRO A 49 0.06 -13.46 -7.37
CA PRO A 49 1.11 -12.44 -7.40
C PRO A 49 0.59 -11.07 -6.98
N VAL A 50 -0.67 -10.74 -7.27
CA VAL A 50 -1.30 -9.48 -6.87
C VAL A 50 -1.46 -9.40 -5.35
N LEU A 51 -1.94 -10.46 -4.71
CA LEU A 51 -2.06 -10.55 -3.25
C LEU A 51 -0.69 -10.57 -2.56
N THR A 52 0.30 -11.26 -3.14
CA THR A 52 1.68 -11.24 -2.64
C THR A 52 2.25 -9.83 -2.70
N TRP A 53 2.08 -9.14 -3.83
CA TRP A 53 2.53 -7.77 -4.01
C TRP A 53 1.83 -6.80 -3.05
N MET A 54 0.50 -6.94 -2.92
CA MET A 54 -0.29 -6.15 -1.98
C MET A 54 0.15 -6.38 -0.53
N SER A 55 0.30 -7.64 -0.11
CA SER A 55 0.71 -7.98 1.25
C SER A 55 2.09 -7.42 1.56
N PHE A 56 3.02 -7.48 0.61
CA PHE A 56 4.34 -6.87 0.74
C PHE A 56 4.25 -5.35 0.98
N PHE A 57 3.47 -4.64 0.18
CA PHE A 57 3.34 -3.19 0.33
C PHE A 57 2.56 -2.77 1.59
N VAL A 58 1.54 -3.52 1.99
CA VAL A 58 0.69 -3.16 3.14
C VAL A 58 1.31 -3.56 4.48
N PHE A 59 2.02 -4.69 4.54
CA PHE A 59 2.59 -5.18 5.81
C PHE A 59 4.09 -4.92 5.95
N ILE A 60 4.88 -5.27 4.94
CA ILE A 60 6.35 -5.17 5.03
C ILE A 60 6.79 -3.71 4.99
N TRP A 61 6.20 -2.90 4.11
CA TRP A 61 6.59 -1.48 3.98
C TRP A 61 6.41 -0.65 5.26
N PRO A 62 5.26 -0.64 5.97
CA PRO A 62 5.13 0.11 7.21
C PRO A 62 6.06 -0.44 8.31
N GLN A 63 6.28 -1.75 8.38
CA GLN A 63 7.24 -2.31 9.35
C GLN A 63 8.66 -1.84 9.08
N LEU A 64 9.07 -1.76 7.81
CA LEU A 64 10.36 -1.22 7.42
C LEU A 64 10.47 0.27 7.75
N MET A 65 9.43 1.05 7.47
CA MET A 65 9.38 2.49 7.76
C MET A 65 9.51 2.77 9.27
N ILE A 66 8.77 2.02 10.08
CA ILE A 66 8.80 2.13 11.55
C ILE A 66 10.18 1.76 12.08
N ARG A 67 10.81 0.71 11.54
CA ARG A 67 12.15 0.28 11.96
C ARG A 67 13.27 1.22 11.54
N SER A 68 13.11 1.92 10.40
CA SER A 68 14.15 2.79 9.86
C SER A 68 14.17 4.18 10.49
N GLY A 69 13.15 4.56 11.27
CA GLY A 69 13.10 5.87 11.93
C GLY A 69 13.05 7.05 10.95
N ILE A 70 12.81 6.79 9.66
CA ILE A 70 12.92 7.78 8.57
C ILE A 70 11.93 8.93 8.74
N LEU A 71 10.80 8.69 9.42
CA LEU A 71 9.81 9.72 9.75
C LEU A 71 10.36 10.76 10.73
N GLU A 72 11.20 10.36 11.69
CA GLU A 72 11.84 11.31 12.59
C GLU A 72 12.85 12.18 11.84
N SER A 73 13.58 11.60 10.87
CA SER A 73 14.53 12.32 10.02
C SER A 73 13.83 13.39 9.16
N TYR A 74 12.71 13.02 8.52
CA TYR A 74 11.89 13.93 7.70
C TYR A 74 11.28 15.07 8.51
N GLN A 75 10.80 14.77 9.73
CA GLN A 75 10.25 15.81 10.60
C GLN A 75 11.33 16.81 11.03
N LYS A 76 12.54 16.32 11.34
CA LYS A 76 13.65 17.18 11.78
C LYS A 76 14.09 18.14 10.67
N GLU A 77 14.21 17.66 9.43
CA GLU A 77 14.55 18.48 8.26
C GLU A 77 13.51 19.55 7.94
N ASN A 78 12.21 19.28 8.16
CA ASN A 78 11.15 20.27 7.93
C ASN A 78 10.97 21.30 9.05
N LEU A 79 11.64 21.11 10.20
CA LEU A 79 11.57 22.01 11.35
C LEU A 79 12.77 22.98 11.43
N GLU A 80 13.84 22.72 10.66
CA GLU A 80 15.00 23.64 10.47
C GLU A 80 14.79 24.55 9.25
#